data_AF-A0A8S1J9U0-F1
#
_entry.id   AF-A0A8S1J9U0-F1
#
_cell.length_a   1.000
_cell.length_b   1.000
_cell.length_c   1.000
_cell.angle_alpha   90.00
_cell.angle_beta   90.00
_cell.angle_gamma   90.00
#
_symmetry.space_group_name_H-M   'P 1'
#
loop_
_entity.id
_entity.type
_entity.pdbx_description
1 polymer ?
#
loop_
_entity_poly.entity_id
_entity_poly.type
_entity_poly.pdbx_seq_one_letter_code
_entity_poly.pdbx_strand_id
1 'polypeptide(L)'
;MTQRGARSAWTLVWRALEAHKPRLASVGCGAAAGTPAVLAAHPAASAAPWQGAAGISSTPAVAKQRRHPVALTPNTPRSAVSLFVDREEAETMPPFPGDEDVQIPVPVETKVHPSHRRLGHGRHRKEAEEAAELQHVTPGLLALKPSTSLSPADANKYYPFKKDLIPEAFASYYKIEVPEDVGPVLPKGGCKALQEEFQRTGEPAVLARGVFFKLIKTLSLDKCRRLLLDGLAGSGKSMLLAALVEWARSQKWLVLYVPSAFTMTTDMYFFKRPEERCWDTPNCARDLLRSMLDNHGDQLSQLKQEGQPEGEAPDSGFGETLADLCRTGINATLQQPTVTVDATIRLLREFLHGEHNVHKLIVIDDYNALYWHTTYGEWLNTHTRREVTVNHLALAREFRLMGDVPIDMKCQIVAAPTYTGGIGRSAWFPKARILKVPQLSQAEVDRILCFYFNCGVIGPKDSATLELAAKITGGNGHELKKAMDLL
;
A
#
# COMPACT_ATOMS: atom_id res chain seq x y z
N MET A 1 13.15 -22.71 12.24
CA MET A 1 13.68 -23.63 11.21
C MET A 1 14.91 -23.00 10.58
N THR A 2 16.06 -23.66 10.70
CA THR A 2 17.39 -23.11 10.36
C THR A 2 17.66 -23.07 8.86
N GLN A 3 18.35 -22.02 8.38
CA GLN A 3 18.75 -21.74 6.98
C GLN A 3 19.39 -22.90 6.20
N ARG A 4 19.83 -23.98 6.87
CA ARG A 4 20.36 -25.18 6.21
C ARG A 4 19.31 -26.00 5.45
N GLY A 5 18.03 -25.93 5.85
CA GLY A 5 16.95 -26.66 5.16
C GLY A 5 16.67 -26.13 3.75
N ALA A 6 16.70 -24.81 3.57
CA ALA A 6 16.38 -24.15 2.31
C ALA A 6 17.41 -24.47 1.20
N ARG A 7 18.71 -24.54 1.53
CA ARG A 7 19.75 -24.91 0.54
C ARG A 7 19.60 -26.33 0.01
N SER A 8 19.12 -27.27 0.83
CA SER A 8 18.92 -28.66 0.40
C SER A 8 17.75 -28.82 -0.59
N ALA A 9 16.68 -28.05 -0.40
CA ALA A 9 15.53 -28.04 -1.31
C ALA A 9 15.92 -27.46 -2.69
N TRP A 10 16.69 -26.37 -2.71
CA TRP A 10 17.20 -25.77 -3.95
C TRP A 10 18.15 -26.69 -4.73
N THR A 11 18.96 -27.50 -4.03
CA THR A 11 19.86 -28.47 -4.69
C THR A 11 19.09 -29.62 -5.34
N LEU A 12 17.97 -30.03 -4.73
CA LEU A 12 17.05 -31.04 -5.28
C LEU A 12 16.28 -30.52 -6.49
N VAL A 13 15.82 -29.26 -6.45
CA VAL A 13 15.16 -28.59 -7.59
C VAL A 13 16.12 -28.41 -8.76
N TRP A 14 17.38 -28.01 -8.50
CA TRP A 14 18.40 -27.89 -9.54
C TRP A 14 18.70 -29.22 -10.25
N ARG A 15 18.79 -30.32 -9.48
CA ARG A 15 18.99 -31.67 -10.04
C ARG A 15 17.80 -32.17 -10.85
N ALA A 16 16.58 -31.80 -10.45
CA ALA A 16 15.37 -32.12 -11.21
C ALA A 16 15.32 -31.36 -12.56
N LEU A 17 15.78 -30.10 -12.58
CA LEU A 17 15.89 -29.30 -13.80
C LEU A 17 17.02 -29.78 -14.74
N GLU A 18 18.15 -30.25 -14.20
CA GLU A 18 19.22 -30.85 -15.00
C GLU A 18 18.81 -32.19 -15.64
N ALA A 19 17.95 -32.97 -14.97
CA ALA A 19 17.46 -34.25 -15.47
C ALA A 19 16.52 -34.12 -16.68
N HIS A 20 15.95 -32.93 -16.92
CA HIS A 20 14.99 -32.67 -18.01
C HIS A 20 15.59 -31.99 -19.25
N LYS A 21 16.92 -31.82 -19.34
CA LYS A 21 17.54 -31.34 -20.59
C LYS A 21 17.48 -32.44 -21.67
N PRO A 22 16.84 -32.20 -22.84
CA PRO A 22 16.91 -33.14 -23.95
C PRO A 22 18.34 -33.20 -24.49
N ARG A 23 18.90 -34.41 -24.56
CA ARG A 23 20.15 -34.70 -25.29
C ARG A 23 19.87 -34.61 -26.78
N LEU A 24 20.21 -33.49 -27.39
CA LEU A 24 20.28 -33.38 -28.85
C LEU A 24 21.67 -33.82 -29.31
N ALA A 25 21.70 -34.94 -30.02
CA ALA A 25 22.84 -35.45 -30.74
C ALA A 25 23.16 -34.57 -31.96
N SER A 26 24.44 -34.58 -32.29
CA SER A 26 25.15 -33.95 -33.39
C SER A 26 24.47 -34.05 -34.77
N VAL A 27 24.35 -32.90 -35.45
CA VAL A 27 24.62 -32.77 -36.89
C VAL A 27 25.42 -31.49 -37.08
N GLY A 28 26.64 -31.63 -37.60
CA GLY A 28 27.53 -30.52 -37.88
C GLY A 28 27.23 -29.86 -39.23
N CYS A 29 27.50 -28.56 -39.30
CA CYS A 29 28.03 -27.89 -40.49
C CYS A 29 28.66 -26.57 -40.04
N GLY A 30 29.81 -26.24 -40.64
CA GLY A 30 30.84 -25.40 -40.02
C GLY A 30 30.92 -23.94 -40.47
N ALA A 31 31.91 -23.28 -39.87
CA ALA A 31 32.54 -21.98 -40.21
C ALA A 31 31.64 -20.72 -40.07
N ALA A 32 32.09 -19.56 -39.59
CA ALA A 32 33.42 -19.02 -39.45
C ALA A 32 33.51 -17.94 -38.33
N ALA A 33 34.76 -17.78 -37.86
CA ALA A 33 35.42 -16.73 -37.10
C ALA A 33 34.73 -15.37 -36.79
N GLY A 34 35.05 -14.83 -35.60
CA GLY A 34 34.97 -13.40 -35.32
C GLY A 34 34.97 -13.01 -33.84
N THR A 35 36.08 -13.17 -33.13
CA THR A 35 36.36 -12.44 -31.87
C THR A 35 36.75 -10.99 -32.21
N PRO A 36 36.53 -10.00 -31.33
CA PRO A 36 37.59 -9.68 -30.38
C PRO A 36 37.12 -9.32 -28.96
N ALA A 37 37.99 -9.67 -28.02
CA ALA A 37 37.99 -9.18 -26.65
C ALA A 37 38.50 -7.73 -26.60
N VAL A 38 37.94 -6.93 -25.69
CA VAL A 38 38.59 -5.71 -25.19
C VAL A 38 38.51 -5.71 -23.67
N LEU A 39 39.69 -5.88 -23.06
CA LEU A 39 40.04 -5.56 -21.68
C LEU A 39 40.07 -4.04 -21.48
N ALA A 40 39.83 -3.63 -20.23
CA ALA A 40 40.39 -2.48 -19.49
C ALA A 40 39.27 -1.71 -18.77
N ALA A 41 39.42 -1.15 -17.58
CA ALA A 41 40.39 -1.25 -16.50
C ALA A 41 39.74 -0.53 -15.31
N HIS A 42 39.95 -1.02 -14.08
CA HIS A 42 39.66 -0.27 -12.87
C HIS A 42 40.64 0.91 -12.71
N PRO A 43 40.21 2.01 -12.08
CA PRO A 43 41.09 2.75 -11.21
C PRO A 43 40.59 2.72 -9.77
N ALA A 44 41.50 2.30 -8.88
CA ALA A 44 41.49 2.55 -7.46
C ALA A 44 42.27 3.84 -7.18
N ALA A 45 41.72 4.73 -6.36
CA ALA A 45 42.40 5.79 -5.60
C ALA A 45 41.30 6.63 -4.90
N SER A 46 41.45 7.20 -3.72
CA SER A 46 42.48 7.17 -2.69
C SER A 46 41.86 7.84 -1.46
N ALA A 47 42.22 7.36 -0.27
CA ALA A 47 41.89 8.02 0.98
C ALA A 47 42.81 9.23 1.19
N ALA A 48 42.24 10.35 1.64
CA ALA A 48 43.01 11.45 2.22
C ALA A 48 42.29 11.98 3.49
N PRO A 49 43.04 12.41 4.51
CA PRO A 49 42.54 12.59 5.88
C PRO A 49 42.00 14.00 6.13
N TRP A 50 40.99 14.08 6.99
CA TRP A 50 40.47 15.36 7.52
C TRP A 50 41.33 15.82 8.70
N GLN A 51 42.00 16.96 8.54
CA GLN A 51 42.65 17.72 9.62
C GLN A 51 41.69 18.80 10.13
N GLY A 52 41.70 19.01 11.44
CA GLY A 52 40.70 19.81 12.15
C GLY A 52 40.90 21.33 12.15
N ALA A 53 39.92 22.01 12.75
CA ALA A 53 40.06 23.36 13.26
C ALA A 53 39.37 23.43 14.64
N ALA A 54 40.07 24.05 15.57
CA ALA A 54 39.75 24.20 16.99
C ALA A 54 39.22 25.61 17.32
N GLY A 55 38.60 25.75 18.49
CA GLY A 55 38.27 27.01 19.19
C GLY A 55 36.83 27.47 18.90
N ILE A 56 36.00 27.92 19.85
CA ILE A 56 36.27 28.71 21.05
C ILE A 56 35.22 28.37 22.14
N SER A 57 35.68 28.37 23.39
CA SER A 57 34.89 28.18 24.62
C SER A 57 34.13 29.44 25.06
N SER A 58 32.96 29.27 25.67
CA SER A 58 32.58 30.02 26.88
C SER A 58 31.38 29.38 27.59
N THR A 59 31.63 28.80 28.76
CA THR A 59 30.64 28.48 29.81
C THR A 59 30.13 29.74 30.50
N PRO A 60 28.95 29.69 31.14
CA PRO A 60 29.01 29.74 32.61
C PRO A 60 28.14 28.68 33.30
N ALA A 61 28.61 28.31 34.49
CA ALA A 61 28.01 27.39 35.45
C ALA A 61 26.83 28.01 36.21
N VAL A 62 25.80 27.24 36.57
CA VAL A 62 25.04 27.39 37.84
C VAL A 62 24.36 26.06 38.26
N ALA A 63 24.61 25.72 39.54
CA ALA A 63 23.84 24.95 40.53
C ALA A 63 23.32 23.52 40.26
N LYS A 64 23.99 22.57 40.93
CA LYS A 64 23.46 21.29 41.41
C LYS A 64 22.38 21.51 42.48
N GLN A 65 21.22 20.88 42.34
CA GLN A 65 20.40 20.45 43.48
C GLN A 65 20.10 18.96 43.37
N ARG A 66 20.60 18.22 44.37
CA ARG A 66 20.28 16.81 44.64
C ARG A 66 18.85 16.73 45.17
N ARG A 67 18.06 15.79 44.65
CA ARG A 67 16.90 15.23 45.37
C ARG A 67 17.00 13.71 45.37
N HIS A 68 16.88 13.16 46.57
CA HIS A 68 16.87 11.73 46.87
C HIS A 68 15.61 11.03 46.30
N PRO A 69 15.68 9.73 46.02
CA PRO A 69 14.57 8.96 45.48
C PRO A 69 13.57 8.57 46.60
N VAL A 70 12.28 8.81 46.36
CA VAL A 70 11.19 8.26 47.16
C VAL A 70 10.79 6.92 46.54
N ALA A 71 10.92 5.86 47.33
CA ALA A 71 10.42 4.53 47.03
C ALA A 71 8.90 4.51 47.12
N LEU A 72 8.23 3.90 46.14
CA LEU A 72 6.83 3.46 46.26
C LEU A 72 6.73 2.00 45.83
N THR A 73 6.15 1.24 46.76
CA THR A 73 5.91 -0.20 46.79
C THR A 73 4.82 -0.64 45.80
N PRO A 74 4.80 -1.92 45.40
CA PRO A 74 3.83 -2.46 44.46
C PRO A 74 2.55 -2.90 45.19
N ASN A 75 1.39 -2.40 44.75
CA ASN A 75 0.10 -2.97 45.12
C ASN A 75 -0.53 -3.68 43.92
N THR A 76 -0.53 -5.01 44.03
CA THR A 76 -1.45 -5.90 43.31
C THR A 76 -2.78 -5.88 44.07
N PRO A 77 -3.92 -6.09 43.39
CA PRO A 77 -4.62 -7.32 43.73
C PRO A 77 -5.17 -8.08 42.51
N ARG A 78 -5.13 -9.40 42.68
CA ARG A 78 -5.92 -10.41 41.98
C ARG A 78 -7.41 -10.11 42.15
N SER A 79 -8.21 -10.39 41.12
CA SER A 79 -9.40 -11.24 41.27
C SER A 79 -9.86 -11.74 39.91
N ALA A 80 -9.92 -13.06 39.82
CA ALA A 80 -10.60 -13.81 38.78
C ALA A 80 -12.10 -13.79 39.09
N VAL A 81 -12.93 -13.58 38.07
CA VAL A 81 -14.34 -13.99 38.10
C VAL A 81 -14.62 -14.74 36.81
N SER A 82 -14.79 -16.04 36.99
CA SER A 82 -15.38 -16.98 36.05
C SER A 82 -16.88 -16.74 35.94
N LEU A 83 -17.39 -16.61 34.72
CA LEU A 83 -18.80 -16.88 34.43
C LEU A 83 -18.89 -17.73 33.16
N PHE A 84 -19.19 -19.01 33.40
CA PHE A 84 -19.91 -19.90 32.50
C PHE A 84 -21.33 -19.37 32.35
N VAL A 85 -21.83 -19.28 31.12
CA VAL A 85 -23.26 -19.46 30.80
C VAL A 85 -23.37 -20.16 29.45
N ASP A 86 -24.36 -21.03 29.41
CA ASP A 86 -24.60 -22.15 28.53
C ASP A 86 -25.02 -21.85 27.09
N ARG A 87 -25.04 -22.97 26.37
CA ARG A 87 -25.42 -23.29 24.99
C ARG A 87 -26.95 -23.52 24.90
N GLU A 88 -27.44 -23.53 23.66
CA GLU A 88 -28.83 -23.84 23.20
C GLU A 88 -29.73 -22.60 23.19
N GLU A 89 -30.44 -22.24 22.10
CA GLU A 89 -31.34 -23.07 21.29
C GLU A 89 -31.28 -22.75 19.78
N ALA A 90 -31.66 -23.78 19.02
CA ALA A 90 -31.98 -23.79 17.60
C ALA A 90 -33.49 -23.64 17.38
N GLU A 91 -33.92 -23.69 16.11
CA GLU A 91 -35.31 -23.75 15.59
C GLU A 91 -35.98 -22.38 15.40
N THR A 92 -36.74 -22.06 14.33
CA THR A 92 -37.33 -22.82 13.21
C THR A 92 -37.75 -21.81 12.11
N MET A 93 -37.62 -22.19 10.83
CA MET A 93 -38.21 -21.47 9.69
C MET A 93 -39.67 -21.90 9.46
N PRO A 94 -40.53 -21.01 8.91
CA PRO A 94 -41.68 -21.42 8.13
C PRO A 94 -41.54 -21.08 6.62
N PRO A 95 -42.36 -21.70 5.75
CA PRO A 95 -42.01 -22.03 4.37
C PRO A 95 -42.52 -21.03 3.31
N PHE A 96 -41.99 -21.20 2.09
CA PHE A 96 -42.43 -20.61 0.83
C PHE A 96 -43.89 -20.98 0.47
N PRO A 97 -44.61 -20.06 -0.19
CA PRO A 97 -45.43 -20.34 -1.36
C PRO A 97 -44.75 -19.68 -2.59
N GLY A 98 -44.71 -20.26 -3.79
CA GLY A 98 -45.68 -21.08 -4.49
C GLY A 98 -45.79 -20.47 -5.89
N ASP A 99 -45.48 -21.26 -6.92
CA ASP A 99 -45.47 -20.87 -8.33
C ASP A 99 -46.82 -20.33 -8.79
N GLU A 100 -46.81 -19.21 -9.52
CA GLU A 100 -47.88 -18.89 -10.47
C GLU A 100 -47.29 -18.38 -11.79
N ASP A 101 -47.60 -19.13 -12.84
CA ASP A 101 -47.43 -18.84 -14.26
C ASP A 101 -48.18 -17.56 -14.64
N VAL A 102 -47.49 -16.56 -15.22
CA VAL A 102 -48.16 -15.51 -16.01
C VAL A 102 -47.39 -15.21 -17.29
N GLN A 103 -48.15 -15.26 -18.37
CA GLN A 103 -47.75 -15.23 -19.77
C GLN A 103 -47.20 -13.88 -20.26
N ILE A 104 -46.33 -14.00 -21.25
CA ILE A 104 -45.71 -12.96 -22.07
C ILE A 104 -46.77 -12.20 -22.90
N PRO A 105 -46.57 -10.89 -23.16
CA PRO A 105 -46.79 -10.39 -24.51
C PRO A 105 -45.59 -9.57 -25.04
N VAL A 106 -45.19 -9.93 -26.25
CA VAL A 106 -44.30 -9.20 -27.16
C VAL A 106 -45.03 -7.95 -27.67
N PRO A 107 -44.31 -6.83 -27.92
CA PRO A 107 -44.62 -6.11 -29.15
C PRO A 107 -43.41 -5.57 -29.93
N VAL A 108 -43.43 -5.93 -31.22
CA VAL A 108 -43.37 -5.06 -32.41
C VAL A 108 -42.10 -4.24 -32.67
N GLU A 109 -41.38 -4.71 -33.69
CA GLU A 109 -40.39 -3.96 -34.47
C GLU A 109 -41.00 -2.70 -35.10
N THR A 110 -40.31 -1.57 -34.98
CA THR A 110 -40.47 -0.44 -35.92
C THR A 110 -39.11 0.01 -36.45
N LYS A 111 -38.98 -0.09 -37.77
CA LYS A 111 -37.90 0.45 -38.60
C LYS A 111 -38.04 1.97 -38.71
N VAL A 112 -36.94 2.71 -38.52
CA VAL A 112 -36.80 4.10 -39.02
C VAL A 112 -35.41 4.27 -39.65
N HIS A 113 -35.41 4.78 -40.88
CA HIS A 113 -34.23 5.09 -41.70
C HIS A 113 -33.47 6.35 -41.22
N PRO A 114 -32.19 6.53 -41.62
CA PRO A 114 -31.30 7.57 -41.09
C PRO A 114 -31.32 8.83 -41.95
N SER A 115 -31.07 10.00 -41.34
CA SER A 115 -30.60 11.18 -42.07
C SER A 115 -29.67 12.07 -41.23
N HIS A 116 -28.54 12.39 -41.85
CA HIS A 116 -27.62 13.53 -41.65
C HIS A 116 -27.14 13.95 -40.25
N ARG A 117 -25.81 13.86 -40.05
CA ARG A 117 -24.92 15.01 -39.72
C ARG A 117 -23.45 14.57 -39.73
N ARG A 118 -22.65 15.17 -40.60
CA ARG A 118 -21.71 16.28 -40.36
C ARG A 118 -20.43 15.86 -39.64
N LEU A 119 -19.35 16.03 -40.41
CA LEU A 119 -17.94 15.86 -40.09
C LEU A 119 -17.48 16.81 -38.99
N GLY A 120 -16.55 16.28 -38.19
CA GLY A 120 -15.56 17.07 -37.46
C GLY A 120 -15.60 16.85 -35.96
N HIS A 121 -14.69 16.01 -35.44
CA HIS A 121 -14.04 16.17 -34.11
C HIS A 121 -12.86 15.18 -34.03
N GLY A 122 -11.74 15.55 -34.66
CA GLY A 122 -10.47 14.81 -34.72
C GLY A 122 -9.64 14.86 -33.43
N ARG A 123 -10.28 14.81 -32.26
CA ARG A 123 -9.58 14.76 -30.96
C ARG A 123 -9.85 13.47 -30.18
N HIS A 124 -11.02 12.85 -30.36
CA HIS A 124 -11.32 11.51 -29.82
C HIS A 124 -10.68 10.36 -30.59
N ARG A 125 -10.12 10.62 -31.78
CA ARG A 125 -9.47 9.58 -32.59
C ARG A 125 -8.12 9.15 -32.01
N LYS A 126 -7.38 10.06 -31.34
CA LYS A 126 -6.12 9.72 -30.68
C LYS A 126 -6.32 8.90 -29.39
N GLU A 127 -7.34 9.22 -28.60
CA GLU A 127 -7.71 8.42 -27.41
C GLU A 127 -8.30 7.05 -27.80
N ALA A 128 -9.02 6.97 -28.92
CA ALA A 128 -9.49 5.71 -29.48
C ALA A 128 -8.39 4.91 -30.20
N GLU A 129 -7.35 5.57 -30.75
CA GLU A 129 -6.15 4.91 -31.33
C GLU A 129 -5.21 4.39 -30.22
N GLU A 130 -5.00 5.12 -29.13
CA GLU A 130 -4.28 4.60 -27.94
C GLU A 130 -5.03 3.45 -27.27
N ALA A 131 -6.37 3.44 -27.31
CA ALA A 131 -7.18 2.29 -26.87
C ALA A 131 -7.17 1.12 -27.89
N ALA A 132 -6.82 1.36 -29.15
CA ALA A 132 -6.77 0.36 -30.21
C ALA A 132 -5.41 -0.33 -30.32
N GLU A 133 -4.35 0.22 -29.74
CA GLU A 133 -3.00 -0.37 -29.76
C GLU A 133 -2.85 -1.58 -28.79
N LEU A 134 -3.90 -1.90 -28.02
CA LEU A 134 -3.99 -3.07 -27.13
C LEU A 134 -4.50 -4.36 -27.82
N GLN A 135 -4.62 -4.39 -29.15
CA GLN A 135 -5.35 -5.44 -29.88
C GLN A 135 -4.60 -6.75 -30.19
N HIS A 136 -3.44 -7.03 -29.59
CA HIS A 136 -2.78 -8.35 -29.70
C HIS A 136 -3.03 -9.29 -28.51
N VAL A 137 -3.93 -8.92 -27.59
CA VAL A 137 -4.28 -9.74 -26.44
C VAL A 137 -5.41 -10.71 -26.79
N THR A 138 -5.22 -12.00 -26.49
CA THR A 138 -6.21 -13.07 -26.71
C THR A 138 -7.60 -12.64 -26.18
N PRO A 139 -8.68 -12.75 -26.98
CA PRO A 139 -10.02 -12.39 -26.54
C PRO A 139 -10.37 -13.11 -25.23
N GLY A 140 -10.61 -12.36 -24.15
CA GLY A 140 -10.97 -12.90 -22.83
C GLY A 140 -9.93 -12.77 -21.72
N LEU A 141 -8.74 -12.22 -21.98
CA LEU A 141 -7.76 -11.92 -20.93
C LEU A 141 -7.97 -10.55 -20.27
N LEU A 142 -8.46 -9.58 -21.05
CA LEU A 142 -8.76 -8.22 -20.59
C LEU A 142 -10.27 -8.06 -20.35
N ALA A 143 -10.63 -7.42 -19.24
CA ALA A 143 -11.99 -7.00 -18.97
C ALA A 143 -12.37 -5.73 -19.78
N LEU A 144 -11.40 -4.97 -20.29
CA LEU A 144 -11.57 -3.67 -20.99
C LEU A 144 -12.56 -2.73 -20.30
N LYS A 145 -12.68 -2.85 -18.97
CA LYS A 145 -13.64 -2.15 -18.12
C LYS A 145 -12.87 -1.39 -17.04
N PRO A 146 -13.28 -0.17 -16.67
CA PRO A 146 -12.73 0.50 -15.49
C PRO A 146 -13.09 -0.27 -14.22
N SER A 147 -12.35 -0.03 -13.14
CA SER A 147 -12.56 -0.64 -11.83
C SER A 147 -13.99 -0.56 -11.30
N THR A 148 -14.68 0.55 -11.59
CA THR A 148 -16.05 0.82 -11.13
C THR A 148 -17.12 -0.02 -11.79
N SER A 149 -16.86 -0.57 -12.98
CA SER A 149 -17.80 -1.43 -13.71
C SER A 149 -17.42 -2.92 -13.67
N LEU A 150 -16.39 -3.27 -12.91
CA LEU A 150 -16.02 -4.67 -12.68
C LEU A 150 -17.09 -5.38 -11.86
N SER A 151 -17.40 -6.60 -12.28
CA SER A 151 -18.32 -7.50 -11.60
C SER A 151 -17.61 -8.81 -11.21
N PRO A 152 -18.19 -9.65 -10.34
CA PRO A 152 -17.64 -10.98 -10.07
C PRO A 152 -17.43 -11.85 -11.32
N ALA A 153 -18.16 -11.59 -12.43
CA ALA A 153 -17.97 -12.26 -13.72
C ALA A 153 -16.69 -11.83 -14.46
N ASP A 154 -16.05 -10.74 -14.01
CA ASP A 154 -14.77 -10.26 -14.51
C ASP A 154 -13.60 -10.75 -13.64
N ALA A 155 -13.84 -11.63 -12.66
CA ALA A 155 -12.79 -12.27 -11.89
C ALA A 155 -11.78 -12.99 -12.80
N ASN A 156 -10.51 -12.90 -12.42
CA ASN A 156 -9.36 -13.46 -13.13
C ASN A 156 -9.09 -12.83 -14.51
N LYS A 157 -9.65 -11.64 -14.80
CA LYS A 157 -9.30 -10.84 -15.97
C LYS A 157 -8.45 -9.64 -15.56
N TYR A 158 -7.55 -9.21 -16.43
CA TYR A 158 -6.83 -7.95 -16.25
C TYR A 158 -7.72 -6.77 -16.62
N TYR A 159 -7.63 -5.67 -15.89
CA TYR A 159 -8.35 -4.44 -16.20
C TYR A 159 -7.37 -3.26 -16.28
N PRO A 160 -7.66 -2.25 -17.13
CA PRO A 160 -6.84 -1.04 -17.22
C PRO A 160 -6.89 -0.27 -15.90
N PHE A 161 -5.72 -0.07 -15.31
CA PHE A 161 -5.54 0.55 -14.01
C PHE A 161 -5.23 2.04 -14.15
N LYS A 162 -6.03 2.88 -13.48
CA LYS A 162 -5.88 4.34 -13.54
C LYS A 162 -4.78 4.81 -12.60
N LYS A 163 -3.54 4.83 -13.07
CA LYS A 163 -2.36 5.29 -12.30
C LYS A 163 -2.53 6.72 -11.75
N ASP A 164 -3.23 7.58 -12.50
CA ASP A 164 -3.38 9.00 -12.16
C ASP A 164 -4.26 9.23 -10.94
N LEU A 165 -5.07 8.22 -10.55
CA LEU A 165 -5.87 8.28 -9.34
C LEU A 165 -5.09 7.92 -8.09
N ILE A 166 -3.89 7.34 -8.20
CA ILE A 166 -3.06 6.97 -7.06
C ILE A 166 -1.57 7.29 -7.29
N PRO A 167 -1.22 8.55 -7.56
CA PRO A 167 0.15 8.95 -7.85
C PRO A 167 1.11 8.54 -6.72
N GLU A 168 0.68 8.60 -5.46
CA GLU A 168 1.46 8.21 -4.29
C GLU A 168 1.80 6.71 -4.24
N ALA A 169 1.17 5.87 -5.06
CA ALA A 169 1.58 4.46 -5.18
C ALA A 169 2.91 4.29 -5.93
N PHE A 170 3.42 5.33 -6.61
CA PHE A 170 4.59 5.26 -7.47
C PHE A 170 5.77 6.05 -6.90
N ALA A 171 6.97 5.49 -7.07
CA ALA A 171 8.23 6.09 -6.64
C ALA A 171 8.44 7.52 -7.16
N SER A 172 7.97 7.82 -8.38
CA SER A 172 8.05 9.15 -9.00
C SER A 172 7.40 10.25 -8.16
N TYR A 173 6.36 9.92 -7.37
CA TYR A 173 5.68 10.89 -6.53
C TYR A 173 6.56 11.43 -5.40
N TYR A 174 7.47 10.60 -4.88
CA TYR A 174 8.34 10.96 -3.76
C TYR A 174 9.72 11.45 -4.19
N LYS A 175 9.97 11.58 -5.50
CA LYS A 175 11.21 12.17 -5.99
C LYS A 175 11.22 13.64 -5.57
N ILE A 176 12.08 13.95 -4.61
CA ILE A 176 12.50 15.31 -4.35
C ILE A 176 13.48 15.64 -5.48
N GLU A 177 13.32 16.79 -6.13
CA GLU A 177 14.37 17.33 -7.01
C GLU A 177 15.58 17.66 -6.13
N VAL A 178 16.45 16.67 -5.94
CA VAL A 178 17.71 16.88 -5.24
C VAL A 178 18.71 17.39 -6.29
N PRO A 179 19.49 18.45 -5.99
CA PRO A 179 20.62 18.84 -6.83
C PRO A 179 21.49 17.61 -7.17
N GLU A 180 21.99 17.53 -8.40
CA GLU A 180 22.70 16.36 -8.95
C GLU A 180 23.84 15.84 -8.04
N ASP A 181 24.38 16.73 -7.21
CA ASP A 181 25.52 16.54 -6.32
C ASP A 181 25.27 15.61 -5.11
N VAL A 182 24.02 15.32 -4.75
CA VAL A 182 23.66 14.58 -3.52
C VAL A 182 23.45 13.08 -3.78
N GLY A 183 23.54 12.63 -5.03
CA GLY A 183 23.33 11.25 -5.43
C GLY A 183 21.86 10.81 -5.37
N PRO A 184 21.51 9.64 -5.92
CA PRO A 184 20.13 9.20 -6.02
C PRO A 184 19.57 8.84 -4.64
N VAL A 185 18.75 9.73 -4.08
CA VAL A 185 17.87 9.38 -2.95
C VAL A 185 16.80 8.44 -3.49
N LEU A 186 16.91 7.14 -3.20
CA LEU A 186 15.87 6.18 -3.56
C LEU A 186 14.58 6.57 -2.85
N PRO A 187 13.49 6.91 -3.59
CA PRO A 187 12.21 7.20 -2.97
C PRO A 187 11.73 5.95 -2.21
N LYS A 188 11.64 6.05 -0.87
CA LYS A 188 11.24 4.93 0.01
C LYS A 188 9.72 4.67 0.01
N GLY A 189 8.95 5.32 -0.86
CA GLY A 189 7.49 5.31 -0.84
C GLY A 189 6.81 4.53 -1.97
N GLY A 190 5.50 4.31 -1.81
CA GLY A 190 4.63 3.70 -2.80
C GLY A 190 4.43 2.18 -2.65
N CYS A 191 3.58 1.62 -3.51
CA CYS A 191 3.26 0.20 -3.55
C CYS A 191 4.26 -0.55 -4.44
N LYS A 192 5.31 -1.13 -3.82
CA LYS A 192 6.39 -1.85 -4.54
C LYS A 192 5.88 -2.93 -5.47
N ALA A 193 4.92 -3.74 -5.01
CA ALA A 193 4.37 -4.84 -5.80
C ALA A 193 3.64 -4.37 -7.08
N LEU A 194 3.01 -3.19 -7.02
CA LEU A 194 2.36 -2.58 -8.18
C LEU A 194 3.39 -1.96 -9.14
N GLN A 195 4.39 -1.26 -8.61
CA GLN A 195 5.49 -0.70 -9.38
C GLN A 195 6.25 -1.79 -10.15
N GLU A 196 6.58 -2.90 -9.46
CA GLU A 196 7.23 -4.07 -10.06
C GLU A 196 6.37 -4.71 -11.15
N GLU A 197 5.05 -4.78 -10.97
CA GLU A 197 4.13 -5.29 -12.00
C GLU A 197 4.21 -4.44 -13.25
N PHE A 198 4.05 -3.11 -13.13
CA PHE A 198 4.01 -2.22 -14.29
C PHE A 198 5.37 -2.09 -14.96
N GLN A 199 6.46 -2.09 -14.19
CA GLN A 199 7.80 -2.07 -14.74
C GLN A 199 8.09 -3.34 -15.55
N ARG A 200 7.58 -4.49 -15.08
CA ARG A 200 7.79 -5.78 -15.73
C ARG A 200 6.97 -5.91 -17.01
N THR A 201 5.69 -5.54 -16.97
CA THR A 201 4.76 -5.75 -18.08
C THR A 201 4.76 -4.61 -19.08
N GLY A 202 5.22 -3.42 -18.69
CA GLY A 202 5.08 -2.18 -19.47
C GLY A 202 3.64 -1.64 -19.49
N GLU A 203 2.70 -2.35 -18.88
CA GLU A 203 1.27 -2.10 -19.00
C GLU A 203 0.66 -1.70 -17.65
N PRO A 204 -0.10 -0.59 -17.57
CA PRO A 204 -0.79 -0.19 -16.36
C PRO A 204 -2.07 -1.02 -16.19
N ALA A 205 -1.93 -2.31 -15.92
CA ALA A 205 -3.06 -3.24 -15.77
C ALA A 205 -2.90 -4.11 -14.52
N VAL A 206 -4.02 -4.44 -13.88
CA VAL A 206 -4.05 -5.26 -12.66
C VAL A 206 -5.06 -6.39 -12.82
N LEU A 207 -4.74 -7.56 -12.26
CA LEU A 207 -5.64 -8.71 -12.22
C LEU A 207 -6.82 -8.44 -11.26
N ALA A 208 -8.05 -8.52 -11.77
CA ALA A 208 -9.27 -8.46 -10.97
C ALA A 208 -9.46 -9.77 -10.19
N ARG A 209 -8.91 -9.83 -8.98
CA ARG A 209 -8.99 -11.03 -8.13
C ARG A 209 -10.36 -11.23 -7.51
N GLY A 210 -10.78 -12.47 -7.33
CA GLY A 210 -12.06 -12.79 -6.67
C GLY A 210 -12.22 -12.18 -5.27
N VAL A 211 -11.11 -12.03 -4.52
CA VAL A 211 -11.10 -11.40 -3.18
C VAL A 211 -11.41 -9.89 -3.22
N PHE A 212 -11.16 -9.20 -4.33
CA PHE A 212 -11.47 -7.79 -4.52
C PHE A 212 -12.98 -7.52 -4.45
N PHE A 213 -13.78 -8.37 -5.11
CA PHE A 213 -15.24 -8.25 -5.03
C PHE A 213 -15.77 -8.56 -3.63
N LYS A 214 -15.14 -9.48 -2.90
CA LYS A 214 -15.47 -9.75 -1.49
C LYS A 214 -15.13 -8.55 -0.60
N LEU A 215 -14.01 -7.88 -0.86
CA LEU A 215 -13.58 -6.66 -0.17
C LEU A 215 -14.59 -5.54 -0.39
N ILE A 216 -14.90 -5.19 -1.65
CA ILE A 216 -15.89 -4.16 -1.98
C ILE A 216 -17.24 -4.50 -1.33
N LYS A 217 -17.75 -5.73 -1.50
CA LYS A 217 -19.01 -6.15 -0.89
C LYS A 217 -19.01 -6.01 0.64
N THR A 218 -17.87 -6.24 1.29
CA THR A 218 -17.76 -6.09 2.75
C THR A 218 -17.84 -4.63 3.18
N LEU A 219 -17.28 -3.72 2.38
CA LEU A 219 -17.31 -2.28 2.61
C LEU A 219 -18.69 -1.68 2.28
N SER A 220 -19.30 -2.05 1.16
CA SER A 220 -20.60 -1.52 0.73
C SER A 220 -21.78 -1.93 1.62
N LEU A 221 -21.62 -2.96 2.44
CA LEU A 221 -22.69 -3.38 3.37
C LEU A 221 -22.73 -2.52 4.65
N ASP A 222 -21.79 -1.58 4.85
CA ASP A 222 -21.61 -0.74 6.05
C ASP A 222 -21.52 -1.50 7.40
N LYS A 223 -21.45 -2.84 7.34
CA LYS A 223 -21.32 -3.73 8.51
C LYS A 223 -19.93 -3.68 9.13
N CYS A 224 -18.94 -3.15 8.41
CA CYS A 224 -17.54 -3.24 8.78
C CYS A 224 -16.81 -1.93 8.53
N ARG A 225 -16.57 -1.19 9.60
CA ARG A 225 -15.82 0.07 9.55
C ARG A 225 -14.31 -0.11 9.73
N ARG A 226 -13.84 -1.25 10.24
CA ARG A 226 -12.42 -1.58 10.38
C ARG A 226 -12.13 -2.96 9.80
N LEU A 227 -11.34 -3.01 8.74
CA LEU A 227 -10.99 -4.23 8.05
C LEU A 227 -9.47 -4.40 8.00
N LEU A 228 -8.99 -5.55 8.48
CA LEU A 228 -7.59 -5.95 8.37
C LEU A 228 -7.48 -7.04 7.30
N LEU A 229 -6.73 -6.77 6.24
CA LEU A 229 -6.39 -7.75 5.23
C LEU A 229 -5.26 -8.64 5.74
N ASP A 230 -5.52 -9.91 5.96
CA ASP A 230 -4.50 -10.84 6.47
C ASP A 230 -4.21 -11.96 5.47
N GLY A 231 -2.97 -12.38 5.36
CA GLY A 231 -2.54 -13.40 4.41
C GLY A 231 -1.03 -13.53 4.35
N LEU A 232 -0.57 -14.62 3.73
CA LEU A 232 0.86 -14.92 3.61
C LEU A 232 1.64 -13.81 2.87
N ALA A 233 2.95 -13.79 3.07
CA ALA A 233 3.84 -12.93 2.30
C ALA A 233 3.65 -13.17 0.80
N GLY A 234 3.59 -12.12 -0.01
CA GLY A 234 3.40 -12.25 -1.47
C GLY A 234 1.99 -12.70 -1.92
N SER A 235 0.99 -12.75 -1.02
CA SER A 235 -0.39 -13.07 -1.38
C SER A 235 -1.14 -11.95 -2.12
N GLY A 236 -0.51 -10.79 -2.34
CA GLY A 236 -1.11 -9.67 -3.10
C GLY A 236 -1.91 -8.66 -2.26
N LYS A 237 -1.67 -8.54 -0.96
CA LYS A 237 -2.35 -7.57 -0.07
C LYS A 237 -2.15 -6.12 -0.52
N SER A 238 -0.91 -5.69 -0.78
CA SER A 238 -0.58 -4.33 -1.23
C SER A 238 -1.23 -3.97 -2.56
N MET A 239 -1.24 -4.90 -3.53
CA MET A 239 -1.94 -4.70 -4.81
C MET A 239 -3.45 -4.58 -4.61
N LEU A 240 -4.02 -5.36 -3.67
CA LEU A 240 -5.44 -5.29 -3.35
C LEU A 240 -5.83 -3.96 -2.71
N LEU A 241 -4.98 -3.39 -1.85
CA LEU A 241 -5.16 -2.05 -1.28
C LEU A 241 -5.09 -0.97 -2.37
N ALA A 242 -4.09 -1.03 -3.26
CA ALA A 242 -3.98 -0.07 -4.36
C ALA A 242 -5.20 -0.09 -5.29
N ALA A 243 -5.70 -1.29 -5.62
CA ALA A 243 -6.94 -1.46 -6.39
C ALA A 243 -8.17 -0.91 -5.66
N LEU A 244 -8.25 -1.09 -4.33
CA LEU A 244 -9.33 -0.51 -3.53
C LEU A 244 -9.30 1.03 -3.56
N VAL A 245 -8.12 1.64 -3.43
CA VAL A 245 -7.98 3.11 -3.44
C VAL A 245 -8.38 3.66 -4.81
N GLU A 246 -7.90 3.06 -5.89
CA GLU A 246 -8.24 3.47 -7.27
C GLU A 246 -9.76 3.36 -7.54
N TRP A 247 -10.39 2.27 -7.09
CA TRP A 247 -11.84 2.11 -7.15
C TRP A 247 -12.58 3.16 -6.33
N ALA A 248 -12.18 3.39 -5.08
CA ALA A 248 -12.85 4.33 -4.17
C ALA A 248 -12.75 5.77 -4.67
N ARG A 249 -11.58 6.19 -5.17
CA ARG A 249 -11.41 7.52 -5.80
C ARG A 249 -12.22 7.67 -7.08
N SER A 250 -12.36 6.60 -7.87
CA SER A 250 -13.27 6.60 -9.02
C SER A 250 -14.74 6.78 -8.62
N GLN A 251 -15.13 6.37 -7.40
CA GLN A 251 -16.45 6.60 -6.79
C GLN A 251 -16.56 7.95 -6.08
N LYS A 252 -15.56 8.83 -6.19
CA LYS A 252 -15.49 10.15 -5.52
C LYS A 252 -15.48 10.08 -3.99
N TRP A 253 -15.03 8.96 -3.42
CA TRP A 253 -14.76 8.88 -1.99
C TRP A 253 -13.55 9.73 -1.63
N LEU A 254 -13.54 10.27 -0.42
CA LEU A 254 -12.39 10.98 0.14
C LEU A 254 -11.43 9.94 0.73
N VAL A 255 -10.23 9.78 0.15
CA VAL A 255 -9.33 8.66 0.48
C VAL A 255 -7.98 9.12 1.00
N LEU A 256 -7.70 8.83 2.28
CA LEU A 256 -6.37 8.96 2.88
C LEU A 256 -5.60 7.65 2.72
N TYR A 257 -4.67 7.61 1.78
CA TYR A 257 -3.88 6.41 1.48
C TYR A 257 -2.44 6.55 2.00
N VAL A 258 -2.01 5.56 2.78
CA VAL A 258 -0.64 5.38 3.26
C VAL A 258 -0.07 4.12 2.58
N PRO A 259 0.71 4.27 1.49
CA PRO A 259 1.24 3.12 0.74
C PRO A 259 2.26 2.27 1.50
N SER A 260 2.85 2.80 2.56
CA SER A 260 3.73 2.07 3.47
C SER A 260 3.83 2.80 4.80
N ALA A 261 3.38 2.20 5.90
CA ALA A 261 3.53 2.78 7.23
C ALA A 261 5.00 2.81 7.73
N PHE A 262 5.94 2.17 7.01
CA PHE A 262 7.36 2.28 7.33
C PHE A 262 7.91 3.69 7.14
N THR A 263 7.30 4.51 6.29
CA THR A 263 7.71 5.92 6.13
C THR A 263 7.57 6.72 7.42
N MET A 264 6.67 6.30 8.33
CA MET A 264 6.49 6.93 9.64
C MET A 264 7.53 6.45 10.67
N THR A 265 8.20 5.33 10.45
CA THR A 265 9.03 4.65 11.46
C THR A 265 10.50 4.49 11.06
N THR A 266 10.83 4.75 9.79
CA THR A 266 12.15 4.44 9.21
C THR A 266 12.79 5.55 8.36
N ASP A 267 12.31 6.79 8.50
CA ASP A 267 12.84 7.93 7.76
C ASP A 267 14.17 8.44 8.34
N MET A 268 14.80 9.40 7.67
CA MET A 268 16.05 10.03 8.09
C MET A 268 15.84 11.26 8.97
N TYR A 269 14.73 11.99 8.78
CA TYR A 269 14.48 13.26 9.46
C TYR A 269 13.39 13.11 10.52
N PHE A 270 13.80 13.29 11.78
CA PHE A 270 12.93 13.28 12.96
C PHE A 270 13.53 14.19 14.03
N PHE A 271 12.69 14.78 14.88
CA PHE A 271 13.16 15.64 15.97
C PHE A 271 12.22 15.55 17.17
N LYS A 272 12.75 15.91 18.33
CA LYS A 272 12.02 15.82 19.59
C LYS A 272 11.17 17.07 19.77
N ARG A 273 9.91 16.91 20.18
CA ARG A 273 9.10 18.06 20.59
C ARG A 273 9.68 18.66 21.88
N PRO A 274 9.84 19.99 21.99
CA PRO A 274 10.38 20.62 23.20
C PRO A 274 9.52 20.37 24.44
N GLU A 275 8.20 20.37 24.28
CA GLU A 275 7.22 20.35 25.37
C GLU A 275 6.64 18.96 25.64
N GLU A 276 6.74 18.05 24.67
CA GLU A 276 6.19 16.69 24.76
C GLU A 276 7.31 15.65 24.79
N ARG A 277 7.08 14.52 25.48
CA ARG A 277 7.99 13.36 25.42
C ARG A 277 7.81 12.54 24.13
N CYS A 278 7.56 13.20 23.02
CA CYS A 278 7.32 12.59 21.73
C CYS A 278 8.26 13.19 20.66
N TRP A 279 8.26 12.54 19.51
CA TRP A 279 9.11 12.82 18.37
C TRP A 279 8.25 12.96 17.13
N ASP A 280 8.60 13.93 16.31
CA ASP A 280 7.92 14.27 15.07
C ASP A 280 8.65 13.70 13.85
N THR A 281 7.85 13.28 12.86
CA THR A 281 8.31 12.76 11.57
C THR A 281 7.70 13.60 10.44
N PRO A 282 8.22 14.82 10.19
CA PRO A 282 7.53 15.83 9.39
C PRO A 282 7.52 15.54 7.89
N ASN A 283 8.49 14.80 7.35
CA ASN A 283 8.51 14.42 5.93
C ASN A 283 7.30 13.56 5.56
N CYS A 284 7.05 12.49 6.33
CA CYS A 284 5.89 11.63 6.11
C CYS A 284 4.59 12.41 6.31
N ALA A 285 4.53 13.30 7.30
CA ALA A 285 3.37 14.16 7.52
C ALA A 285 3.08 15.04 6.29
N ARG A 286 4.10 15.75 5.79
CA ARG A 286 4.01 16.56 4.58
C ARG A 286 3.55 15.74 3.38
N ASP A 287 4.12 14.56 3.16
CA ASP A 287 3.81 13.73 2.01
C ASP A 287 2.34 13.26 2.04
N LEU A 288 1.77 13.01 3.22
CA LEU A 288 0.34 12.71 3.39
C LEU A 288 -0.54 13.92 3.10
N LEU A 289 -0.20 15.11 3.62
CA LEU A 289 -0.92 16.35 3.33
C LEU A 289 -0.90 16.68 1.83
N ARG A 290 0.27 16.52 1.19
CA ARG A 290 0.44 16.73 -0.25
C ARG A 290 -0.41 15.73 -1.04
N SER A 291 -0.38 14.46 -0.67
CA SER A 291 -1.20 13.41 -1.31
C SER A 291 -2.69 13.72 -1.20
N MET A 292 -3.14 14.24 -0.06
CA MET A 292 -4.52 14.65 0.15
C MET A 292 -4.90 15.84 -0.73
N LEU A 293 -4.05 16.84 -0.82
CA LEU A 293 -4.30 18.03 -1.64
C LEU A 293 -4.30 17.72 -3.14
N ASP A 294 -3.35 16.91 -3.61
CA ASP A 294 -3.21 16.56 -5.03
C ASP A 294 -4.42 15.74 -5.53
N ASN A 295 -4.93 14.83 -4.70
CA ASN A 295 -6.01 13.92 -5.10
C ASN A 295 -7.42 14.45 -4.78
N HIS A 296 -7.55 15.30 -3.76
CA HIS A 296 -8.85 15.71 -3.21
C HIS A 296 -8.99 17.22 -3.00
N GLY A 297 -8.10 18.06 -3.54
CA GLY A 297 -8.08 19.50 -3.29
C GLY A 297 -9.42 20.22 -3.46
N ASP A 298 -10.17 19.90 -4.52
CA ASP A 298 -11.50 20.49 -4.77
C ASP A 298 -12.52 20.10 -3.68
N GLN A 299 -12.51 18.82 -3.26
CA GLN A 299 -13.40 18.32 -2.20
C GLN A 299 -13.01 18.95 -0.86
N LEU A 300 -11.71 18.98 -0.53
CA LEU A 300 -11.19 19.52 0.72
C LEU A 300 -11.43 21.03 0.85
N SER A 301 -11.48 21.77 -0.26
CA SER A 301 -11.79 23.21 -0.27
C SER A 301 -13.24 23.51 0.07
N GLN A 302 -14.14 22.52 -0.05
CA GLN A 302 -15.56 22.65 0.29
C GLN A 302 -15.86 22.19 1.73
N LEU A 303 -14.93 21.48 2.36
CA LEU A 303 -15.08 20.95 3.71
C LEU A 303 -14.45 21.92 4.71
N LYS A 304 -15.27 22.42 5.64
CA LYS A 304 -14.82 23.22 6.77
C LYS A 304 -14.24 22.32 7.85
N GLN A 305 -13.27 22.83 8.60
CA GLN A 305 -12.77 22.15 9.80
C GLN A 305 -13.88 22.13 10.87
N GLU A 306 -14.18 20.96 11.44
CA GLU A 306 -15.19 20.81 12.49
C GLU A 306 -14.55 20.84 13.88
N GLY A 307 -15.14 21.59 14.82
CA GLY A 307 -14.73 21.58 16.21
C GLY A 307 -13.35 22.21 16.46
N GLN A 308 -13.22 23.53 16.31
CA GLN A 308 -12.31 24.26 17.22
C GLN A 308 -12.82 23.94 18.63
N PRO A 309 -12.04 23.26 19.50
CA PRO A 309 -12.49 23.03 20.86
C PRO A 309 -12.76 24.38 21.53
N GLU A 310 -13.88 24.50 22.25
CA GLU A 310 -14.19 25.70 23.02
C GLU A 310 -13.03 26.01 23.98
N GLY A 311 -12.26 27.06 23.69
CA GLY A 311 -11.10 27.49 24.48
C GLY A 311 -9.76 27.48 23.75
N GLU A 312 -9.65 26.91 22.54
CA GLU A 312 -8.50 27.19 21.66
C GLU A 312 -8.75 28.54 20.97
N ALA A 313 -7.75 29.43 21.02
CA ALA A 313 -7.85 30.75 20.40
C ALA A 313 -8.24 30.62 18.91
N PRO A 314 -9.04 31.56 18.37
CA PRO A 314 -9.50 31.54 16.98
C PRO A 314 -8.37 31.52 15.93
N ASP A 315 -7.12 31.76 16.36
CA ASP A 315 -5.90 31.73 15.55
C ASP A 315 -5.22 30.35 15.52
N SER A 316 -5.94 29.26 15.20
CA SER A 316 -5.27 27.97 14.95
C SER A 316 -4.29 28.01 13.77
N GLY A 317 -4.26 29.12 13.01
CA GLY A 317 -3.30 29.37 11.94
C GLY A 317 -3.49 28.50 10.69
N PHE A 318 -4.41 27.54 10.74
CA PHE A 318 -4.64 26.53 9.70
C PHE A 318 -5.72 26.90 8.67
N GLY A 319 -6.34 28.08 8.78
CA GLY A 319 -7.41 28.53 7.88
C GLY A 319 -8.77 27.87 8.16
N GLU A 320 -9.75 28.08 7.27
CA GLU A 320 -11.15 27.65 7.49
C GLU A 320 -11.43 26.24 6.92
N THR A 321 -10.80 25.89 5.81
CA THR A 321 -11.09 24.63 5.09
C THR A 321 -10.06 23.54 5.39
N LEU A 322 -10.39 22.29 5.08
CA LEU A 322 -9.42 21.18 5.16
C LEU A 322 -8.29 21.35 4.12
N ALA A 323 -8.54 22.03 3.00
CA ALA A 323 -7.50 22.35 2.03
C ALA A 323 -6.50 23.37 2.60
N ASP A 324 -6.97 24.36 3.35
CA ASP A 324 -6.11 25.36 4.00
C ASP A 324 -5.24 24.71 5.09
N LEU A 325 -5.80 23.76 5.85
CA LEU A 325 -5.07 22.94 6.81
C LEU A 325 -3.90 22.21 6.13
N CYS A 326 -4.16 21.56 4.98
CA CYS A 326 -3.13 20.86 4.22
C CYS A 326 -2.05 21.81 3.70
N ARG A 327 -2.44 22.93 3.08
CA ARG A 327 -1.49 23.94 2.54
C ARG A 327 -0.61 24.53 3.63
N THR A 328 -1.21 24.90 4.76
CA THR A 328 -0.50 25.44 5.91
C THR A 328 0.54 24.44 6.43
N GLY A 329 0.14 23.19 6.64
CA GLY A 329 1.06 22.14 7.09
C GLY A 329 2.19 21.87 6.09
N ILE A 330 1.92 21.84 4.78
CA ILE A 330 2.95 21.66 3.76
C ILE A 330 3.96 22.81 3.78
N ASN A 331 3.48 24.06 3.77
CA ASN A 331 4.32 25.26 3.75
C ASN A 331 5.18 25.40 5.02
N ALA A 332 4.68 24.89 6.16
CA ALA A 332 5.39 24.95 7.43
C ALA A 332 6.55 23.93 7.55
N THR A 333 6.66 22.92 6.67
CA THR A 333 7.54 21.74 6.87
C THR A 333 8.99 22.08 7.21
N LEU A 334 9.58 23.09 6.57
CA LEU A 334 10.99 23.44 6.79
C LEU A 334 11.21 24.35 7.99
N GLN A 335 10.27 25.26 8.26
CA GLN A 335 10.42 26.32 9.28
C GLN A 335 9.81 25.93 10.62
N GLN A 336 8.66 25.25 10.59
CA GLN A 336 7.88 24.85 11.75
C GLN A 336 7.37 23.41 11.56
N PRO A 337 8.26 22.40 11.58
CA PRO A 337 7.90 21.02 11.26
C PRO A 337 6.87 20.40 12.22
N THR A 338 6.74 20.91 13.45
CA THR A 338 5.68 20.50 14.38
C THR A 338 4.29 20.84 13.83
N VAL A 339 4.13 22.01 13.21
CA VAL A 339 2.87 22.44 12.59
C VAL A 339 2.45 21.50 11.46
N THR A 340 3.41 20.97 10.69
CA THR A 340 3.13 19.96 9.64
C THR A 340 2.58 18.66 10.22
N VAL A 341 3.18 18.18 11.32
CA VAL A 341 2.71 16.97 12.00
C VAL A 341 1.33 17.20 12.62
N ASP A 342 1.14 18.34 13.29
CA ASP A 342 -0.13 18.70 13.92
C ASP A 342 -1.25 18.87 12.90
N ALA A 343 -0.98 19.51 11.76
CA ALA A 343 -1.93 19.60 10.65
C ALA A 343 -2.36 18.21 10.15
N THR A 344 -1.42 17.27 10.06
CA THR A 344 -1.70 15.90 9.62
C THR A 344 -2.53 15.13 10.64
N ILE A 345 -2.20 15.26 11.93
CA ILE A 345 -2.98 14.66 13.02
C ILE A 345 -4.38 15.27 13.07
N ARG A 346 -4.50 16.58 12.87
CA ARG A 346 -5.79 17.27 12.79
C ARG A 346 -6.62 16.74 11.61
N LEU A 347 -6.03 16.66 10.41
CA LEU A 347 -6.71 16.11 9.24
C LEU A 347 -7.19 14.67 9.48
N LEU A 348 -6.37 13.84 10.11
CA LEU A 348 -6.76 12.48 10.50
C LEU A 348 -7.97 12.49 11.45
N ARG A 349 -8.02 13.39 12.43
CA ARG A 349 -9.16 13.53 13.35
C ARG A 349 -10.43 13.97 12.64
N GLU A 350 -10.34 14.92 11.71
CA GLU A 350 -11.46 15.35 10.85
C GLU A 350 -11.97 14.17 10.00
N PHE A 351 -11.07 13.34 9.48
CA PHE A 351 -11.45 12.12 8.77
C PHE A 351 -12.19 11.12 9.66
N LEU A 352 -11.69 10.89 10.86
CA LEU A 352 -12.24 9.91 11.78
C LEU A 352 -13.57 10.37 12.39
N HIS A 353 -13.71 11.64 12.72
CA HIS A 353 -14.81 12.14 13.54
C HIS A 353 -15.67 13.22 12.88
N GLY A 354 -15.16 13.94 11.88
CA GLY A 354 -15.90 15.02 11.23
C GLY A 354 -17.14 14.49 10.51
N GLU A 355 -18.29 15.10 10.77
CA GLU A 355 -19.62 14.78 10.26
C GLU A 355 -19.84 15.33 8.83
N HIS A 356 -18.84 15.15 7.98
CA HIS A 356 -18.93 15.53 6.58
C HIS A 356 -19.85 14.57 5.81
N ASN A 357 -20.70 15.11 4.92
CA ASN A 357 -21.60 14.31 4.08
C ASN A 357 -20.88 13.65 2.88
N VAL A 358 -19.75 13.01 3.12
CA VAL A 358 -18.91 12.35 2.11
C VAL A 358 -18.41 11.01 2.66
N HIS A 359 -18.36 9.98 1.82
CA HIS A 359 -17.74 8.70 2.20
C HIS A 359 -16.22 8.87 2.34
N LYS A 360 -15.68 8.45 3.49
CA LYS A 360 -14.27 8.57 3.84
C LYS A 360 -13.65 7.19 3.95
N LEU A 361 -12.47 7.02 3.36
CA LEU A 361 -11.71 5.77 3.42
C LEU A 361 -10.28 6.06 3.85
N ILE A 362 -9.81 5.36 4.88
CA ILE A 362 -8.42 5.38 5.29
C ILE A 362 -7.81 4.02 4.93
N VAL A 363 -6.76 4.04 4.10
CA VAL A 363 -6.07 2.84 3.65
C VAL A 363 -4.62 2.86 4.12
N ILE A 364 -4.18 1.84 4.84
CA ILE A 364 -2.80 1.76 5.38
C ILE A 364 -2.15 0.43 5.04
N ASP A 365 -1.11 0.44 4.22
CA ASP A 365 -0.27 -0.73 3.99
C ASP A 365 0.91 -0.78 4.98
N ASP A 366 1.54 -1.96 5.08
CA ASP A 366 2.60 -2.25 6.06
C ASP A 366 2.20 -1.90 7.51
N TYR A 367 0.93 -2.07 7.87
CA TYR A 367 0.32 -1.59 9.12
C TYR A 367 1.04 -2.06 10.40
N ASN A 368 1.65 -3.24 10.33
CA ASN A 368 2.46 -3.80 11.42
C ASN A 368 3.70 -2.95 11.76
N ALA A 369 4.18 -2.10 10.85
CA ALA A 369 5.27 -1.16 11.12
C ALA A 369 4.92 -0.22 12.30
N LEU A 370 3.65 0.09 12.51
CA LEU A 370 3.18 0.92 13.62
C LEU A 370 3.28 0.22 14.99
N TYR A 371 3.64 -1.06 15.04
CA TYR A 371 3.79 -1.85 16.27
C TYR A 371 5.21 -2.43 16.41
N TRP A 372 6.11 -2.09 15.50
CA TRP A 372 7.46 -2.65 15.44
C TRP A 372 8.53 -1.65 15.88
N HIS A 373 9.78 -2.07 15.78
CA HIS A 373 10.96 -1.25 16.01
C HIS A 373 11.08 -0.12 14.99
N THR A 374 11.63 1.01 15.42
CA THR A 374 11.93 2.15 14.55
C THR A 374 13.44 2.22 14.26
N THR A 375 13.84 2.92 13.21
CA THR A 375 15.28 3.23 12.99
C THR A 375 15.75 4.46 13.75
N TYR A 376 14.80 5.16 14.39
CA TYR A 376 15.07 6.37 15.16
C TYR A 376 15.68 6.01 16.51
N GLY A 377 16.55 6.90 17.00
CA GLY A 377 17.20 6.67 18.27
C GLY A 377 17.80 7.94 18.82
N GLU A 378 17.63 8.11 20.12
CA GLU A 378 18.12 9.23 20.91
C GLU A 378 19.44 8.81 21.59
N TRP A 379 20.46 9.64 21.46
CA TRP A 379 21.69 9.46 22.22
C TRP A 379 21.44 9.82 23.69
N LEU A 380 21.59 8.86 24.59
CA LEU A 380 21.52 9.08 26.04
C LEU A 380 22.84 9.63 26.58
N ASN A 381 23.95 9.21 25.95
CA ASN A 381 25.30 9.68 26.18
C ASN A 381 26.13 9.42 24.91
N THR A 382 27.43 9.72 24.94
CA THR A 382 28.36 9.56 23.80
C THR A 382 28.50 8.14 23.27
N HIS A 383 28.08 7.12 24.02
CA HIS A 383 28.28 5.70 23.67
C HIS A 383 26.98 4.90 23.62
N THR A 384 25.88 5.44 24.14
CA THR A 384 24.63 4.73 24.33
C THR A 384 23.52 5.43 23.56
N ARG A 385 22.98 4.71 22.57
CA ARG A 385 21.80 5.13 21.82
C ARG A 385 20.60 4.28 22.25
N ARG A 386 19.50 4.93 22.60
CA ARG A 386 18.22 4.29 22.89
C ARG A 386 17.31 4.42 21.67
N GLU A 387 16.68 3.33 21.27
CA GLU A 387 15.66 3.34 20.23
C GLU A 387 14.46 4.20 20.66
N VAL A 388 13.96 5.05 19.75
CA VAL A 388 12.69 5.76 19.96
C VAL A 388 11.57 4.82 19.55
N THR A 389 10.85 4.27 20.52
CA THR A 389 9.72 3.36 20.22
C THR A 389 8.58 4.10 19.51
N VAL A 390 7.77 3.39 18.72
CA VAL A 390 6.61 3.99 18.01
C VAL A 390 5.62 4.72 18.94
N ASN A 391 5.48 4.31 20.21
CA ASN A 391 4.63 5.01 21.20
C ASN A 391 5.05 6.47 21.43
N HIS A 392 6.31 6.79 21.15
CA HIS A 392 6.88 8.12 21.29
C HIS A 392 6.97 8.86 19.95
N LEU A 393 6.50 8.27 18.84
CA LEU A 393 6.37 8.98 17.56
C LEU A 393 4.95 9.54 17.46
N ALA A 394 4.82 10.87 17.43
CA ALA A 394 3.51 11.54 17.48
C ALA A 394 2.60 11.04 16.35
N LEU A 395 3.05 11.17 15.09
CA LEU A 395 2.28 10.75 13.92
C LEU A 395 1.94 9.25 13.93
N ALA A 396 2.94 8.39 14.08
CA ALA A 396 2.75 6.94 13.97
C ALA A 396 1.84 6.38 15.07
N ARG A 397 1.85 6.98 16.26
CA ARG A 397 0.94 6.62 17.36
C ARG A 397 -0.51 6.89 16.98
N GLU A 398 -0.82 8.03 16.40
CA GLU A 398 -2.19 8.40 16.02
C GLU A 398 -2.73 7.52 14.88
N PHE A 399 -1.87 6.99 14.00
CA PHE A 399 -2.25 6.08 12.92
C PHE A 399 -2.55 4.63 13.37
N ARG A 400 -2.57 4.34 14.68
CA ARG A 400 -2.97 3.03 15.23
C ARG A 400 -4.49 2.83 15.29
N LEU A 401 -5.12 2.97 14.13
CA LEU A 401 -6.57 3.05 13.95
C LEU A 401 -7.37 1.75 14.12
N MET A 402 -6.70 0.59 14.19
CA MET A 402 -7.38 -0.71 14.37
C MET A 402 -7.81 -0.99 15.82
N GLY A 403 -7.44 -0.11 16.75
CA GLY A 403 -7.87 -0.14 18.15
C GLY A 403 -9.22 0.52 18.39
N ASP A 404 -9.43 0.95 19.64
CA ASP A 404 -10.67 1.52 20.16
C ASP A 404 -10.81 3.03 19.89
N VAL A 405 -10.53 3.48 18.67
CA VAL A 405 -10.68 4.89 18.28
C VAL A 405 -12.11 5.12 17.76
N PRO A 406 -12.90 6.09 18.26
CA PRO A 406 -14.20 6.41 17.67
C PRO A 406 -14.10 6.68 16.17
N ILE A 407 -15.11 6.28 15.41
CA ILE A 407 -15.15 6.53 13.96
C ILE A 407 -16.57 6.87 13.55
N ASP A 408 -16.67 7.92 12.73
CA ASP A 408 -17.87 8.35 12.05
C ASP A 408 -18.45 7.21 11.20
N MET A 409 -19.77 7.22 11.03
CA MET A 409 -20.49 6.17 10.32
C MET A 409 -20.12 6.10 8.84
N LYS A 410 -19.70 7.21 8.23
CA LYS A 410 -19.26 7.27 6.82
C LYS A 410 -17.76 7.07 6.65
N CYS A 411 -17.03 6.80 7.73
CA CYS A 411 -15.61 6.52 7.72
C CYS A 411 -15.32 5.02 7.81
N GLN A 412 -14.54 4.51 6.86
CA GLN A 412 -14.08 3.13 6.82
C GLN A 412 -12.55 3.07 6.81
N ILE A 413 -12.00 2.06 7.45
CA ILE A 413 -10.55 1.87 7.60
C ILE A 413 -10.20 0.48 7.09
N VAL A 414 -9.25 0.42 6.17
CA VAL A 414 -8.71 -0.84 5.64
C VAL A 414 -7.19 -0.82 5.80
N ALA A 415 -6.64 -1.83 6.46
CA ALA A 415 -5.20 -1.93 6.61
C ALA A 415 -4.69 -3.32 6.24
N ALA A 416 -3.42 -3.42 5.85
CA ALA A 416 -2.75 -4.70 5.62
C ALA A 416 -1.41 -4.72 6.37
N PRO A 417 -1.08 -5.79 7.12
CA PRO A 417 0.27 -6.00 7.58
C PRO A 417 1.12 -6.53 6.42
N THR A 418 2.42 -6.38 6.57
CA THR A 418 3.40 -6.98 5.66
C THR A 418 4.16 -8.10 6.35
N TYR A 419 4.99 -8.81 5.58
CA TYR A 419 5.81 -9.88 6.14
C TYR A 419 6.95 -9.33 7.02
N THR A 420 7.50 -8.18 6.65
CA THR A 420 8.62 -7.56 7.36
C THR A 420 8.10 -6.80 8.59
N GLY A 421 8.71 -7.02 9.74
CA GLY A 421 8.23 -6.47 11.01
C GLY A 421 7.27 -7.43 11.72
N GLY A 422 7.51 -7.70 12.99
CA GLY A 422 6.60 -8.48 13.80
C GLY A 422 5.49 -7.62 14.40
N ILE A 423 4.45 -8.30 14.87
CA ILE A 423 3.50 -7.74 15.82
C ILE A 423 3.66 -8.58 17.08
N GLY A 424 3.91 -7.93 18.22
CA GLY A 424 3.92 -8.65 19.50
C GLY A 424 2.58 -9.33 19.72
N ARG A 425 2.55 -10.53 20.34
CA ARG A 425 1.30 -11.27 20.61
C ARG A 425 0.26 -10.46 21.40
N SER A 426 0.70 -9.42 22.11
CA SER A 426 -0.12 -8.50 22.90
C SER A 426 -0.76 -7.38 22.09
N ALA A 427 -0.33 -7.12 20.85
CA ALA A 427 -1.00 -6.15 19.98
C ALA A 427 -2.26 -6.79 19.41
N TRP A 428 -3.36 -6.54 20.12
CA TRP A 428 -4.67 -7.10 19.90
C TRP A 428 -5.54 -6.12 19.10
N PHE A 429 -6.28 -6.61 18.10
CA PHE A 429 -7.19 -5.82 17.26
C PHE A 429 -8.64 -6.31 17.44
N PRO A 430 -9.32 -5.97 18.56
CA PRO A 430 -10.58 -6.62 18.92
C PRO A 430 -11.71 -6.28 17.94
N LYS A 431 -11.68 -5.04 17.42
CA LYS A 431 -12.74 -4.46 16.60
C LYS A 431 -12.47 -4.55 15.11
N ALA A 432 -11.30 -5.03 14.70
CA ALA A 432 -10.97 -5.20 13.30
C ALA A 432 -11.50 -6.53 12.78
N ARG A 433 -12.35 -6.48 11.76
CA ARG A 433 -12.72 -7.69 11.03
C ARG A 433 -11.54 -8.12 10.16
N ILE A 434 -11.23 -9.40 10.16
CA ILE A 434 -10.15 -9.94 9.32
C ILE A 434 -10.73 -10.45 8.00
N LEU A 435 -10.20 -9.96 6.88
CA LEU A 435 -10.44 -10.53 5.55
C LEU A 435 -9.19 -11.28 5.11
N LYS A 436 -9.32 -12.60 4.95
CA LYS A 436 -8.21 -13.44 4.48
C LYS A 436 -7.98 -13.24 2.98
N VAL A 437 -6.75 -12.87 2.63
CA VAL A 437 -6.27 -12.75 1.25
C VAL A 437 -5.55 -14.05 0.87
N PRO A 438 -6.17 -14.91 0.05
CA PRO A 438 -5.58 -16.18 -0.32
C PRO A 438 -4.38 -15.99 -1.24
N GLN A 439 -3.55 -17.03 -1.34
CA GLN A 439 -2.58 -17.18 -2.43
C GLN A 439 -3.32 -17.25 -3.78
N LEU A 440 -2.57 -17.09 -4.87
CA LEU A 440 -3.11 -17.18 -6.22
C LEU A 440 -3.64 -18.60 -6.46
N SER A 441 -4.87 -18.69 -6.93
CA SER A 441 -5.44 -19.92 -7.46
C SER A 441 -4.78 -20.29 -8.79
N GLN A 442 -4.90 -21.55 -9.21
CA GLN A 442 -4.37 -21.99 -10.51
C GLN A 442 -4.89 -21.13 -11.66
N ALA A 443 -6.20 -20.81 -11.67
CA ALA A 443 -6.80 -19.95 -12.67
C ALA A 443 -6.22 -18.52 -12.67
N GLU A 444 -5.85 -17.97 -11.52
CA GLU A 444 -5.17 -16.67 -11.44
C GLU A 444 -3.74 -16.76 -11.97
N VAL A 445 -3.02 -17.84 -11.63
CA VAL A 445 -1.66 -18.09 -12.12
C VAL A 445 -1.65 -18.22 -13.64
N ASP A 446 -2.53 -19.04 -14.22
CA ASP A 446 -2.64 -19.22 -15.67
C ASP A 446 -2.90 -17.88 -16.37
N ARG A 447 -3.76 -17.03 -15.78
CA ARG A 447 -4.08 -15.71 -16.32
C ARG A 447 -2.91 -14.73 -16.24
N ILE A 448 -2.15 -14.73 -15.15
CA ILE A 448 -0.92 -13.94 -15.02
C ILE A 448 0.10 -14.38 -16.07
N LEU A 449 0.30 -15.68 -16.23
CA LEU A 449 1.27 -16.22 -17.19
C LEU A 449 0.87 -15.91 -18.64
N CYS A 450 -0.41 -16.04 -18.99
CA CYS A 450 -0.92 -15.60 -20.29
C CYS A 450 -0.72 -14.10 -20.50
N PHE A 451 -0.91 -13.27 -19.47
CA PHE A 451 -0.67 -11.83 -19.55
C PHE A 451 0.81 -11.51 -19.76
N TYR A 452 1.69 -12.16 -19.02
CA TYR A 452 3.13 -11.98 -19.16
C TYR A 452 3.64 -12.42 -20.54
N PHE A 453 3.11 -13.52 -21.08
CA PHE A 453 3.42 -13.94 -22.44
C PHE A 453 2.98 -12.88 -23.47
N ASN A 454 1.76 -12.36 -23.34
CA ASN A 454 1.24 -11.33 -24.25
C ASN A 454 2.00 -10.00 -24.15
N CYS A 455 2.50 -9.64 -22.97
CA CYS A 455 3.36 -8.48 -22.78
C CYS A 455 4.82 -8.73 -23.20
N GLY A 456 5.16 -9.91 -23.70
CA GLY A 456 6.53 -10.26 -24.09
C GLY A 456 7.51 -10.42 -22.91
N VAL A 457 7.01 -10.53 -21.68
CA VAL A 457 7.82 -10.72 -20.46
C VAL A 457 8.41 -12.12 -20.43
N ILE A 458 7.65 -13.12 -20.89
CA ILE A 458 8.08 -14.50 -20.97
C ILE A 458 7.93 -15.01 -22.41
N GLY A 459 8.89 -15.83 -22.85
CA GLY A 459 8.79 -16.54 -24.12
C GLY A 459 7.72 -17.65 -24.10
N PRO A 460 7.46 -18.30 -25.24
CA PRO A 460 6.56 -19.44 -25.29
C PRO A 460 7.07 -20.56 -24.37
N LYS A 461 6.23 -20.98 -23.42
CA LYS A 461 6.50 -22.11 -22.52
C LYS A 461 5.47 -23.20 -22.76
N ASP A 462 5.88 -24.44 -22.60
CA ASP A 462 4.97 -25.58 -22.61
C ASP A 462 4.10 -25.60 -21.35
N SER A 463 2.92 -26.22 -21.45
CA SER A 463 1.94 -26.28 -20.35
C SER A 463 2.53 -26.90 -19.08
N ALA A 464 3.47 -27.85 -19.20
CA ALA A 464 4.08 -28.50 -18.04
C ALA A 464 4.98 -27.54 -17.26
N THR A 465 5.72 -26.66 -17.94
CA THR A 465 6.54 -25.62 -17.28
C THR A 465 5.67 -24.62 -16.53
N LEU A 466 4.54 -24.20 -17.10
CA LEU A 466 3.60 -23.28 -16.44
C LEU A 466 2.96 -23.93 -15.20
N GLU A 467 2.57 -25.20 -15.30
CA GLU A 467 2.02 -25.96 -14.17
C GLU A 467 3.08 -26.19 -13.07
N LEU A 468 4.33 -26.46 -13.47
CA LEU A 468 5.46 -26.60 -12.55
C LEU A 468 5.73 -25.28 -11.81
N ALA A 469 5.69 -24.14 -12.50
CA ALA A 469 5.84 -22.83 -11.87
C ALA A 469 4.76 -22.56 -10.82
N ALA A 470 3.50 -22.89 -11.12
CA ALA A 470 2.40 -22.79 -10.17
C ALA A 470 2.64 -23.67 -8.93
N LYS A 471 3.11 -24.91 -9.12
CA LYS A 471 3.40 -25.87 -8.04
C LYS A 471 4.58 -25.45 -7.18
N ILE A 472 5.70 -25.02 -7.77
CA ILE A 472 6.90 -24.62 -7.03
C ILE A 472 6.64 -23.37 -6.18
N THR A 473 5.83 -22.44 -6.71
CA THR A 473 5.55 -21.16 -6.04
C THR A 473 4.41 -21.28 -5.02
N GLY A 474 3.63 -22.36 -5.08
CA GLY A 474 2.45 -22.56 -4.24
C GLY A 474 1.44 -21.42 -4.35
N GLY A 475 1.33 -20.79 -5.52
CA GLY A 475 0.48 -19.61 -5.74
C GLY A 475 0.97 -18.33 -5.05
N ASN A 476 2.22 -18.26 -4.60
CA ASN A 476 2.80 -17.01 -4.11
C ASN A 476 3.10 -16.08 -5.29
N GLY A 477 2.42 -14.94 -5.38
CA GLY A 477 2.59 -14.02 -6.49
C GLY A 477 3.97 -13.39 -6.58
N HIS A 478 4.64 -13.17 -5.44
CA HIS A 478 6.02 -12.65 -5.43
C HIS A 478 7.02 -13.68 -5.95
N GLU A 479 6.91 -14.92 -5.45
CA GLU A 479 7.80 -16.00 -5.89
C GLU A 479 7.50 -16.43 -7.33
N LEU A 480 6.25 -16.31 -7.80
CA LEU A 480 5.89 -16.55 -9.20
C LEU A 480 6.66 -15.62 -10.13
N LYS A 481 6.71 -14.32 -9.82
CA LYS A 481 7.49 -13.35 -10.63
C LYS A 481 8.97 -13.69 -10.67
N LYS A 482 9.57 -14.07 -9.54
CA LYS A 482 10.97 -14.50 -9.49
C LYS A 482 11.23 -15.80 -10.24
N ALA A 483 10.31 -16.77 -10.14
CA ALA A 483 10.44 -18.04 -10.84
C ALA A 483 10.43 -17.83 -12.36
N MET A 484 9.67 -16.84 -12.85
CA MET A 484 9.66 -16.49 -14.28
C MET A 484 11.00 -15.94 -14.76
N ASP A 485 11.76 -15.23 -13.92
CA ASP A 485 13.10 -14.75 -14.30
C ASP A 485 14.12 -15.90 -14.47
N LEU A 486 13.81 -17.08 -13.91
CA LEU A 486 14.67 -18.26 -13.92
C LEU A 486 14.25 -19.31 -14.97
N LEU A 487 13.02 -19.26 -15.45
CA LEU A 487 12.43 -20.23 -16.38
C LEU A 487 12.56 -19.76 -17.82
#